data_AF-A0A3D4HEI0-F1
#
_entry.id   AF-A0A3D4HEI0-F1
#
_cell.length_a   1.000
_cell.length_b   1.000
_cell.length_c   1.000
_cell.angle_alpha   90.00
_cell.angle_beta   90.00
_cell.angle_gamma   90.00
#
_symmetry.space_group_name_H-M   'P 1'
#
loop_
_entity.id
_entity.type
_entity.pdbx_description
1 polymer ?
#
loop_
_entity_poly.entity_id
_entity_poly.type
_entity_poly.pdbx_seq_one_letter_code
_entity_poly.pdbx_strand_id
1 'polypeptide(L)'
;MFAPRPRRERTLRGDYSTTHESRSVSKKYALQDLLKVRELREEAASKAVAKAQDKLKACEQYLEKKRKELADYKEWRPQEEKRMYDKIMKKEISQEKLREVKADIAVLRDREVAIEKEVEEAEVAVQEAEQGLQKAKDDHKASMRELEKIKEHKDIWIEEAKKEEEFAMDKELEEFRKHEIE
;
A
#
# COMPACT_ATOMS: atom_id res chain seq x y z
N MET A 1 9.38 -69.85 14.21
CA MET A 1 10.15 -70.30 13.04
C MET A 1 10.91 -69.11 12.50
N PHE A 2 12.23 -69.09 12.71
CA PHE A 2 13.15 -68.04 12.24
C PHE A 2 13.70 -68.46 10.87
N ALA A 3 13.55 -67.62 9.84
CA ALA A 3 14.24 -67.79 8.57
C ALA A 3 15.44 -66.82 8.51
N PRO A 4 16.65 -67.29 8.13
CA PRO A 4 17.85 -66.45 8.06
C PRO A 4 17.87 -65.63 6.77
N ARG A 5 18.26 -64.35 6.84
CA ARG A 5 18.56 -63.53 5.65
C ARG A 5 20.01 -63.79 5.21
N PRO A 6 20.28 -64.03 3.91
CA PRO A 6 21.64 -64.26 3.41
C PRO A 6 22.48 -62.97 3.33
N ARG A 7 23.78 -63.19 3.42
CA ARG A 7 24.88 -62.23 3.57
C ARG A 7 25.21 -61.55 2.23
N ARG A 8 25.55 -60.25 2.32
CA ARG A 8 25.99 -59.31 1.27
C ARG A 8 26.88 -59.93 0.17
N GLU A 9 26.57 -59.62 -1.08
CA GLU A 9 27.56 -59.50 -2.14
C GLU A 9 27.85 -58.01 -2.39
N ARG A 10 29.13 -57.68 -2.25
CA ARG A 10 29.71 -56.35 -2.42
C ARG A 10 30.17 -56.25 -3.88
N THR A 11 29.38 -55.64 -4.74
CA THR A 11 29.85 -55.25 -6.07
C THR A 11 30.46 -53.85 -5.98
N LEU A 12 31.79 -53.79 -5.99
CA LEU A 12 32.54 -52.57 -6.25
C LEU A 12 32.46 -52.32 -7.75
N ARG A 13 31.51 -51.48 -8.21
CA ARG A 13 31.64 -50.81 -9.51
C ARG A 13 32.10 -49.38 -9.22
N GLY A 14 33.25 -49.05 -9.78
CA GLY A 14 33.89 -47.76 -9.62
C GLY A 14 33.10 -46.68 -10.34
N ASP A 15 32.57 -45.74 -9.56
CA ASP A 15 32.06 -44.47 -10.05
C ASP A 15 33.24 -43.50 -10.18
N TYR A 16 34.04 -43.63 -11.24
CA TYR A 16 34.89 -42.53 -11.71
C TYR A 16 34.07 -41.67 -12.68
N SER A 17 33.02 -41.05 -12.16
CA SER A 17 32.43 -39.87 -12.76
C SER A 17 33.10 -38.66 -12.11
N THR A 18 34.32 -38.35 -12.56
CA THR A 18 34.90 -37.03 -12.35
C THR A 18 34.01 -36.05 -13.10
N THR A 19 32.95 -35.58 -12.44
CA THR A 19 32.29 -34.35 -12.83
C THR A 19 33.34 -33.27 -12.72
N HIS A 20 33.88 -32.82 -13.86
CA HIS A 20 34.35 -31.47 -13.99
C HIS A 20 33.14 -30.57 -13.70
N GLU A 21 32.92 -30.35 -12.41
CA GLU A 21 32.11 -29.26 -11.92
C GLU A 21 32.90 -28.01 -12.29
N SER A 22 32.67 -27.57 -13.52
CA SER A 22 33.03 -26.25 -14.00
C SER A 22 32.48 -25.27 -12.98
N ARG A 23 33.33 -24.87 -12.04
CA ARG A 23 33.10 -23.75 -11.14
C ARG A 23 33.15 -22.47 -11.97
N SER A 24 32.19 -22.29 -12.88
CA SER A 24 31.72 -20.94 -13.15
C SER A 24 30.97 -20.53 -11.88
N VAL A 25 31.71 -19.97 -10.94
CA VAL A 25 31.10 -19.23 -9.84
C VAL A 25 30.36 -18.10 -10.52
N SER A 26 29.07 -18.30 -10.79
CA SER A 26 28.14 -17.24 -11.15
C SER A 26 28.33 -16.17 -10.08
N LYS A 27 29.13 -15.13 -10.38
CA LYS A 27 29.41 -14.05 -9.44
C LYS A 27 28.04 -13.48 -9.11
N LYS A 28 27.51 -13.75 -7.92
CA LYS A 28 26.23 -13.19 -7.49
C LYS A 28 26.47 -11.73 -7.18
N TYR A 29 25.60 -10.85 -7.68
CA TYR A 29 25.67 -9.42 -7.37
C TYR A 29 25.66 -9.22 -5.84
N ALA A 30 26.70 -8.57 -5.31
CA ALA A 30 26.91 -8.46 -3.87
C ALA A 30 25.78 -7.74 -3.12
N LEU A 31 25.05 -6.85 -3.80
CA LEU A 31 23.92 -6.11 -3.22
C LEU A 31 22.55 -6.67 -3.62
N GLN A 32 22.49 -7.92 -4.09
CA GLN A 32 21.24 -8.54 -4.55
C GLN A 32 20.19 -8.62 -3.44
N ASP A 33 20.57 -8.90 -2.19
CA ASP A 33 19.61 -8.94 -1.08
C ASP A 33 19.14 -7.55 -0.67
N LEU A 34 20.00 -6.54 -0.77
CA LEU A 34 19.61 -5.14 -0.53
C LEU A 34 18.63 -4.64 -1.61
N LEU A 35 18.83 -5.02 -2.87
CA LEU A 35 17.90 -4.74 -3.97
C LEU A 35 16.50 -5.29 -3.65
N LYS A 36 16.40 -6.56 -3.26
CA LYS A 36 15.11 -7.19 -2.88
C LYS A 36 14.43 -6.44 -1.73
N VAL A 37 15.18 -6.03 -0.71
CA VAL A 37 14.62 -5.26 0.42
C VAL A 37 14.06 -3.92 -0.07
N ARG A 38 14.73 -3.24 -1.01
CA ARG A 38 14.23 -1.97 -1.57
C ARG A 38 13.01 -2.16 -2.46
N GLU A 39 12.96 -3.24 -3.24
CA GLU A 39 11.77 -3.61 -4.02
C GLU A 39 10.57 -3.82 -3.10
N LEU A 40 10.74 -4.58 -2.01
CA LEU A 40 9.68 -4.80 -1.03
C LEU A 40 9.22 -3.50 -0.34
N ARG A 41 10.14 -2.56 -0.09
CA ARG A 41 9.80 -1.25 0.48
C ARG A 41 9.03 -0.36 -0.49
N GLU A 42 9.43 -0.36 -1.76
CA GLU A 42 8.70 0.35 -2.82
C GLU A 42 7.28 -0.22 -2.97
N GLU A 43 7.15 -1.54 -3.03
CA GLU A 43 5.84 -2.19 -3.09
C GLU A 43 4.98 -1.87 -1.86
N ALA A 44 5.57 -1.86 -0.67
CA ALA A 44 4.88 -1.50 0.56
C ALA A 44 4.42 -0.03 0.54
N ALA A 45 5.26 0.88 0.07
CA ALA A 45 4.93 2.30 -0.07
C ALA A 45 3.84 2.51 -1.14
N SER A 46 3.90 1.81 -2.26
CA SER A 46 2.86 1.81 -3.30
C SER A 46 1.51 1.34 -2.75
N LYS A 47 1.50 0.23 -1.99
CA LYS A 47 0.31 -0.25 -1.28
C LYS A 47 -0.20 0.76 -0.24
N ALA A 48 0.69 1.49 0.43
CA ALA A 48 0.31 2.52 1.38
C ALA A 48 -0.38 3.71 0.69
N VAL A 49 0.10 4.12 -0.49
CA VAL A 49 -0.56 5.14 -1.32
C VAL A 49 -1.96 4.69 -1.71
N ALA A 50 -2.13 3.46 -2.21
CA ALA A 50 -3.44 2.93 -2.58
C ALA A 50 -4.42 2.94 -1.40
N LYS A 51 -3.99 2.48 -0.22
CA LYS A 51 -4.80 2.53 1.00
C LYS A 51 -5.18 3.96 1.41
N ALA A 52 -4.26 4.91 1.26
CA ALA A 52 -4.54 6.32 1.57
C ALA A 52 -5.55 6.93 0.58
N GLN A 53 -5.50 6.55 -0.70
CA GLN A 53 -6.50 6.94 -1.70
C GLN A 53 -7.89 6.39 -1.38
N ASP A 54 -7.96 5.10 -1.02
CA ASP A 54 -9.23 4.47 -0.62
C ASP A 54 -9.82 5.15 0.62
N LYS A 55 -8.96 5.49 1.60
CA LYS A 55 -9.37 6.23 2.80
C LYS A 55 -9.91 7.62 2.44
N LEU A 56 -9.21 8.37 1.61
CA LEU A 56 -9.65 9.70 1.17
C LEU A 56 -11.02 9.61 0.50
N LYS A 57 -11.20 8.67 -0.44
CA LYS A 57 -12.47 8.45 -1.11
C LYS A 57 -13.60 8.09 -0.15
N ALA A 58 -13.33 7.27 0.86
CA ALA A 58 -14.32 6.94 1.89
C ALA A 58 -14.72 8.16 2.72
N CYS A 59 -13.76 9.01 3.10
CA CYS A 59 -14.02 10.26 3.81
C CYS A 59 -14.84 11.25 2.96
N GLU A 60 -14.50 11.42 1.69
CA GLU A 60 -15.24 12.27 0.75
C GLU A 60 -16.69 11.81 0.58
N GLN A 61 -16.91 10.50 0.42
CA GLN A 61 -18.26 9.93 0.32
C GLN A 61 -19.07 10.14 1.61
N TYR A 62 -18.42 10.04 2.77
CA TYR A 62 -19.07 10.31 4.05
C TYR A 62 -19.45 11.78 4.18
N LEU A 63 -18.55 12.69 3.82
CA LEU A 63 -18.79 14.13 3.80
C LEU A 63 -19.96 14.47 2.87
N GLU A 64 -20.00 13.90 1.66
CA GLU A 64 -21.08 14.13 0.71
C GLU A 64 -22.43 13.68 1.27
N LYS A 65 -22.47 12.51 1.91
CA LYS A 65 -23.69 12.02 2.58
C LYS A 65 -24.15 12.95 3.69
N LYS A 66 -23.23 13.43 4.53
CA LYS A 66 -23.55 14.34 5.64
C LYS A 66 -23.99 15.73 5.16
N ARG A 67 -23.38 16.24 4.09
CA ARG A 67 -23.83 17.49 3.44
C ARG A 67 -25.23 17.36 2.84
N LYS A 68 -25.56 16.21 2.24
CA LYS A 68 -26.91 15.92 1.76
C LYS A 68 -27.92 15.84 2.91
N GLU A 69 -27.59 15.10 3.97
CA GLU A 69 -28.42 15.03 5.19
C GLU A 69 -28.68 16.42 5.77
N LEU A 70 -27.65 17.28 5.84
CA LEU A 70 -27.78 18.65 6.31
C LEU A 70 -28.68 19.50 5.40
N ALA A 71 -28.53 19.38 4.08
CA ALA A 71 -29.33 20.13 3.12
C ALA A 71 -30.82 19.74 3.21
N ASP A 72 -31.11 18.44 3.24
CA ASP A 72 -32.46 17.91 3.39
C ASP A 72 -33.06 18.35 4.73
N TYR A 73 -32.27 18.31 5.80
CA TYR A 73 -32.72 18.74 7.13
C TYR A 73 -33.00 20.25 7.19
N LYS A 74 -32.16 21.07 6.55
CA LYS A 74 -32.34 22.53 6.45
C LYS A 74 -33.59 22.92 5.67
N GLU A 75 -33.97 22.14 4.67
CA GLU A 75 -35.22 22.35 3.94
C GLU A 75 -36.44 21.90 4.75
N TRP A 76 -36.34 20.74 5.41
CA TRP A 76 -37.44 20.13 6.16
C TRP A 76 -37.75 20.86 7.49
N ARG A 77 -36.72 21.23 8.26
CA ARG A 77 -36.87 21.80 9.62
C ARG A 77 -37.77 23.04 9.67
N PRO A 78 -37.65 24.04 8.78
CA PRO A 78 -38.55 25.19 8.75
C PRO A 78 -39.99 24.82 8.41
N GLN A 79 -40.21 23.80 7.58
CA GLN A 79 -41.55 23.32 7.23
C GLN A 79 -42.20 22.63 8.42
N GLU A 80 -41.44 21.80 9.13
CA GLU A 80 -41.92 21.14 10.34
C GLU A 80 -42.18 22.15 11.47
N GLU A 81 -41.31 23.15 11.64
CA GLU A 81 -41.52 24.24 12.61
C GLU A 81 -42.82 24.99 12.32
N LYS A 82 -43.10 25.34 11.05
CA LYS A 82 -44.38 25.93 10.64
C LYS A 82 -45.56 25.00 10.95
N ARG A 83 -45.45 23.70 10.62
CA ARG A 83 -46.49 22.70 10.89
C ARG A 83 -46.79 22.58 12.39
N MET A 84 -45.77 22.66 13.24
CA MET A 84 -45.90 22.64 14.70
C MET A 84 -46.65 23.89 15.19
N TYR A 85 -46.30 25.08 14.69
CA TYR A 85 -47.00 26.33 15.03
C TYR A 85 -48.45 26.35 14.52
N ASP A 86 -48.70 25.93 13.27
CA ASP A 86 -50.03 25.93 12.66
C ASP A 86 -51.03 25.02 13.42
N LYS A 87 -50.56 23.92 14.02
CA LYS A 87 -51.39 23.02 14.84
C LYS A 87 -51.99 23.71 16.07
N ILE A 88 -51.33 24.75 16.57
CA ILE A 88 -51.64 25.46 17.80
C ILE A 88 -52.24 26.83 17.52
N MET A 89 -51.89 27.42 16.37
CA MET A 89 -52.39 28.71 15.94
C MET A 89 -53.93 28.72 15.98
N LYS A 90 -54.51 29.76 16.59
CA LYS A 90 -55.96 29.97 16.74
C LYS A 90 -56.70 28.94 17.62
N LYS A 91 -55.98 28.19 18.47
CA LYS A 91 -56.59 27.34 19.51
C LYS A 91 -56.27 27.88 20.90
N GLU A 92 -57.23 27.75 21.81
CA GLU A 92 -56.95 27.91 23.24
C GLU A 92 -56.14 26.70 23.71
N ILE A 93 -54.87 26.94 24.06
CA ILE A 93 -53.96 25.91 24.56
C ILE A 93 -53.43 26.30 25.94
N SER A 94 -53.13 25.30 26.76
CA SER A 94 -52.50 25.53 28.05
C SER A 94 -51.07 26.08 27.86
N GLN A 95 -50.62 26.85 28.84
CA GLN A 95 -49.25 27.38 28.85
C GLN A 95 -48.19 26.25 28.85
N GLU A 96 -48.51 25.11 29.44
CA GLU A 96 -47.67 23.91 29.44
C GLU A 96 -47.51 23.34 28.02
N LYS A 97 -48.61 23.20 27.27
CA LYS A 97 -48.56 22.72 25.89
C LYS A 97 -47.76 23.65 24.97
N LEU A 98 -47.81 24.96 25.20
CA LEU A 98 -46.96 25.91 24.50
C LEU A 98 -45.47 25.72 24.80
N ARG A 99 -45.12 25.40 26.06
CA ARG A 99 -43.74 25.14 26.46
C ARG A 99 -43.21 23.86 25.82
N GLU A 100 -44.01 22.79 25.79
CA GLU A 100 -43.65 21.54 25.12
C GLU A 100 -43.27 21.78 23.65
N VAL A 101 -44.10 22.51 22.91
CA VAL A 101 -43.84 22.74 21.48
C VAL A 101 -42.62 23.62 21.24
N LYS A 102 -42.36 24.59 22.13
CA LYS A 102 -41.10 25.35 22.10
C LYS A 102 -39.89 24.47 22.39
N ALA A 103 -40.00 23.51 23.31
CA ALA A 103 -38.95 22.55 23.60
C ALA A 103 -38.71 21.61 22.41
N ASP A 104 -39.77 21.11 21.76
CA ASP A 104 -39.66 20.27 20.56
C ASP A 104 -38.94 21.01 19.42
N ILE A 105 -39.28 22.30 19.20
CA ILE A 105 -38.61 23.13 18.19
C ILE A 105 -37.14 23.35 18.56
N ALA A 106 -36.82 23.55 19.84
CA ALA A 106 -35.43 23.65 20.29
C ALA A 106 -34.65 22.35 19.99
N VAL A 107 -35.24 21.18 20.24
CA VAL A 107 -34.62 19.87 19.91
C VAL A 107 -34.35 19.76 18.41
N LEU A 108 -35.25 20.22 17.54
CA LEU A 108 -35.02 20.22 16.09
C LEU A 108 -33.83 21.12 15.70
N ARG A 109 -33.70 22.29 16.32
CA ARG A 109 -32.57 23.20 16.07
C ARG A 109 -31.25 22.62 16.61
N ASP A 110 -31.28 22.00 17.78
CA ASP A 110 -30.11 21.34 18.35
C ASP A 110 -29.64 20.18 17.47
N ARG A 111 -30.57 19.45 16.84
CA ARG A 111 -30.24 18.40 15.87
C ARG A 111 -29.60 18.96 14.61
N GLU A 112 -30.05 20.10 14.08
CA GLU A 112 -29.39 20.75 12.95
C GLU A 112 -27.94 21.10 13.29
N VAL A 113 -27.72 21.74 14.44
CA VAL A 113 -26.38 22.07 14.93
C VAL A 113 -25.52 20.82 15.11
N ALA A 114 -26.10 19.70 15.55
CA ALA A 114 -25.38 18.43 15.64
C ALA A 114 -24.95 17.91 14.26
N ILE A 115 -25.83 17.96 13.25
CA ILE A 115 -25.50 17.55 11.88
C ILE A 115 -24.45 18.50 11.27
N GLU A 116 -24.52 19.81 11.54
CA GLU A 116 -23.51 20.78 11.11
C GLU A 116 -22.13 20.44 11.68
N LYS A 117 -22.05 20.11 12.98
CA LYS A 117 -20.80 19.64 13.60
C LYS A 117 -20.29 18.35 12.97
N GLU A 118 -21.17 17.38 12.70
CA GLU A 118 -20.79 16.14 12.01
C GLU A 118 -20.23 16.40 10.60
N VAL A 119 -20.72 17.43 9.90
CA VAL A 119 -20.17 17.87 8.61
C VAL A 119 -18.79 18.50 8.80
N GLU A 120 -18.62 19.41 9.76
CA GLU A 120 -17.33 20.04 10.06
C GLU A 120 -16.26 18.98 10.42
N GLU A 121 -16.61 18.01 11.27
CA GLU A 121 -15.74 16.88 11.62
C GLU A 121 -15.38 16.04 10.39
N ALA A 122 -16.34 15.80 9.48
CA ALA A 122 -16.09 15.08 8.24
C ALA A 122 -15.16 15.87 7.29
N GLU A 123 -15.26 17.20 7.24
CA GLU A 123 -14.36 18.05 6.46
C GLU A 123 -12.93 17.99 6.98
N VAL A 124 -12.75 18.07 8.30
CA VAL A 124 -11.44 17.88 8.94
C VAL A 124 -10.87 16.50 8.62
N ALA A 125 -11.70 15.44 8.69
CA ALA A 125 -11.25 14.09 8.36
C ALA A 125 -10.81 13.94 6.89
N VAL A 126 -11.47 14.63 5.95
CA VAL A 126 -11.03 14.69 4.55
C VAL A 126 -9.68 15.37 4.43
N GLN A 127 -9.49 16.53 5.08
CA GLN A 127 -8.21 17.25 5.07
C GLN A 127 -7.07 16.41 5.65
N GLU A 128 -7.30 15.70 6.75
CA GLU A 128 -6.33 14.78 7.33
C GLU A 128 -6.00 13.62 6.39
N ALA A 129 -7.00 13.09 5.68
CA ALA A 129 -6.81 12.02 4.70
C ALA A 129 -6.01 12.49 3.47
N GLU A 130 -6.25 13.72 2.99
CA GLU A 130 -5.48 14.34 1.91
C GLU A 130 -4.01 14.52 2.30
N GLN A 131 -3.75 15.04 3.50
CA GLN A 131 -2.39 15.17 4.03
C GLN A 131 -1.71 13.80 4.18
N GLY A 132 -2.45 12.79 4.64
CA GLY A 132 -1.97 11.42 4.73
C GLY A 132 -1.60 10.83 3.37
N LEU A 133 -2.42 11.07 2.34
CA LEU A 133 -2.14 10.67 0.97
C LEU A 133 -0.90 11.36 0.41
N GLN A 134 -0.75 12.66 0.66
CA GLN A 134 0.41 13.40 0.19
C GLN A 134 1.71 12.85 0.79
N LYS A 135 1.73 12.61 2.12
CA LYS A 135 2.87 11.97 2.79
C LYS A 135 3.19 10.59 2.20
N ALA A 136 2.17 9.75 2.00
CA ALA A 136 2.37 8.42 1.41
C ALA A 136 2.96 8.50 -0.01
N LYS A 137 2.54 9.47 -0.83
CA LYS A 137 3.10 9.70 -2.17
C LYS A 137 4.56 10.14 -2.11
N ASP A 138 4.89 11.01 -1.17
CA ASP A 138 6.27 11.49 -0.99
C ASP A 138 7.19 10.35 -0.53
N ASP A 139 6.72 9.50 0.37
CA ASP A 139 7.44 8.29 0.83
C ASP A 139 7.62 7.26 -0.30
N HIS A 140 6.59 7.06 -1.12
CA HIS A 140 6.67 6.20 -2.31
C HIS A 140 7.69 6.73 -3.31
N LYS A 141 7.68 8.04 -3.58
CA LYS A 141 8.67 8.69 -4.45
C LYS A 141 10.10 8.57 -3.90
N ALA A 142 10.28 8.70 -2.58
CA ALA A 142 11.58 8.49 -1.95
C ALA A 142 12.06 7.04 -2.12
N SER A 143 11.17 6.07 -1.88
CA SER A 143 11.45 4.63 -2.04
C SER A 143 11.80 4.26 -3.48
N MET A 144 11.10 4.84 -4.47
CA MET A 144 11.40 4.69 -5.89
C MET A 144 12.81 5.18 -6.24
N ARG A 145 13.18 6.39 -5.80
CA ARG A 145 14.53 6.93 -6.04
C ARG A 145 15.63 6.08 -5.43
N GLU A 146 15.39 5.53 -4.24
CA GLU A 146 16.34 4.63 -3.60
C GLU A 146 16.47 3.31 -4.36
N LEU A 147 15.37 2.77 -4.89
CA LEU A 147 15.38 1.57 -5.70
C LEU A 147 16.12 1.78 -7.02
N GLU A 148 15.85 2.88 -7.72
CA GLU A 148 16.51 3.27 -8.97
C GLU A 148 18.04 3.31 -8.80
N LYS A 149 18.55 3.94 -7.74
CA LYS A 149 20.00 4.00 -7.46
C LYS A 149 20.67 2.62 -7.38
N ILE A 150 20.01 1.63 -6.78
CA ILE A 150 20.58 0.27 -6.68
C ILE A 150 20.44 -0.50 -7.98
N LYS A 151 19.37 -0.27 -8.74
CA LYS A 151 19.20 -0.84 -10.08
C LYS A 151 20.31 -0.34 -11.01
N GLU A 152 20.56 0.97 -11.05
CA GLU A 152 21.66 1.57 -11.81
C GLU A 152 23.02 0.96 -11.44
N HIS A 153 23.31 0.84 -10.13
CA HIS A 153 24.56 0.20 -9.68
C HIS A 153 24.65 -1.27 -10.12
N LYS A 154 23.53 -2.00 -10.10
CA LYS A 154 23.50 -3.39 -10.57
C LYS A 154 23.78 -3.47 -12.06
N ASP A 155 23.22 -2.56 -12.85
CA ASP A 155 23.42 -2.53 -14.30
C ASP A 155 24.89 -2.25 -14.63
N ILE A 156 25.51 -1.26 -13.98
CA ILE A 156 26.96 -0.99 -14.09
C ILE A 156 27.79 -2.23 -13.73
N TRP A 157 27.47 -2.88 -12.61
CA TRP A 157 28.19 -4.08 -12.16
C TRP A 157 28.07 -5.24 -13.16
N ILE A 158 26.89 -5.41 -13.80
CA ILE A 158 26.69 -6.41 -14.86
C ILE A 158 27.54 -6.08 -16.09
N GLU A 159 27.59 -4.81 -16.49
CA GLU A 159 28.40 -4.37 -17.63
C GLU A 159 29.90 -4.56 -17.39
N GLU A 160 30.39 -4.23 -16.19
CA GLU A 160 31.79 -4.46 -15.80
C GLU A 160 32.13 -5.96 -15.78
N ALA A 161 31.24 -6.79 -15.22
CA ALA A 161 31.42 -8.24 -15.21
C ALA A 161 31.50 -8.82 -16.63
N LYS A 162 30.68 -8.33 -17.56
CA LYS A 162 30.74 -8.75 -18.98
C LYS A 162 32.05 -8.34 -19.64
N LYS A 163 32.51 -7.09 -19.44
CA LYS A 163 33.78 -6.62 -19.98
C LYS A 163 34.98 -7.41 -19.45
N GLU A 164 34.95 -7.77 -18.17
CA GLU A 164 35.98 -8.62 -17.55
C GLU A 164 35.98 -10.04 -18.14
N GLU A 165 34.79 -10.59 -18.42
CA GLU A 165 34.64 -11.89 -19.06
C GLU A 165 35.14 -11.87 -20.52
N GLU A 166 34.81 -10.83 -21.29
CA GLU A 166 35.35 -10.59 -22.64
C GLU A 166 36.89 -10.49 -22.61
N PHE A 167 37.45 -9.72 -21.69
CA PHE A 167 38.90 -9.59 -21.52
C PHE A 167 39.57 -10.92 -21.14
N ALA A 168 38.93 -11.73 -20.29
CA ALA A 168 39.42 -13.06 -19.93
C ALA A 168 39.42 -14.00 -21.14
N MET A 169 38.34 -14.00 -21.94
CA MET A 169 38.23 -14.79 -23.17
C MET A 169 39.31 -14.40 -24.19
N ASP A 170 39.54 -13.10 -24.39
CA ASP A 170 40.58 -12.61 -25.31
C ASP A 170 41.99 -13.05 -24.87
N LYS A 171 42.27 -12.98 -23.57
CA LYS A 171 43.54 -13.42 -22.99
C LYS A 171 43.75 -14.92 -23.16
N GLU A 172 42.72 -15.74 -22.91
CA GLU A 172 42.78 -17.19 -23.14
C GLU A 172 43.09 -17.48 -24.62
N LEU A 173 42.46 -16.76 -25.55
CA LEU A 173 42.65 -16.93 -26.99
C LEU A 173 44.07 -16.52 -27.44
N GLU A 174 44.67 -15.50 -26.83
CA GLU A 174 46.10 -15.17 -26.99
C GLU A 174 47.04 -16.27 -26.45
N GLU A 175 46.74 -16.84 -25.28
CA GLU A 175 47.51 -17.94 -24.70
C GLU A 175 47.45 -19.19 -25.58
N PHE A 176 46.28 -19.54 -26.13
CA PHE A 176 46.13 -20.63 -27.11
C PHE A 176 46.94 -20.37 -28.39
N ARG A 177 46.83 -19.17 -28.98
CA ARG A 177 47.59 -18.81 -30.19
C ARG A 177 49.10 -18.85 -29.98
N LYS A 178 49.58 -18.51 -28.79
CA LYS A 178 51.00 -18.54 -28.46
C LYS A 178 51.52 -19.98 -28.32
N HIS A 179 50.71 -20.90 -27.80
CA HIS A 179 51.05 -22.31 -27.66
C HIS A 179 51.09 -23.08 -29.00
N GLU A 180 50.46 -22.57 -30.07
CA GLU A 180 50.53 -23.17 -31.41
C GLU A 180 51.80 -22.79 -32.21
N ILE A 181 52.56 -21.79 -31.75
CA ILE A 181 53.73 -21.23 -32.44
C ILE A 181 55.06 -21.69 -31.81
N GLU A 182 55.02 -22.29 -30.61
CA GLU A 182 56.14 -23.00 -29.96
C GLU A 182 56.18 -24.48 -30.35
#